data_AF-A0A936KNI7-F1
#
_entry.id   AF-A0A936KNI7-F1
#
_cell.length_a   1.000
_cell.length_b   1.000
_cell.length_c   1.000
_cell.angle_alpha   90.00
_cell.angle_beta   90.00
_cell.angle_gamma   90.00
#
_symmetry.space_group_name_H-M   'P 1'
#
loop_
_entity.id
_entity.type
_entity.pdbx_description
1 polymer ?
#
loop_
_entity_poly.entity_id
_entity_poly.type
_entity_poly.pdbx_seq_one_letter_code
_entity_poly.pdbx_strand_id
1 'polypeptide(L)'
;MDRLRSPGGCPWDAEQTHASLVPYLLEEAHEAAEAIESGDRDHIVEELGDVLLQVVFQARVGQEHPDAPFDLEVIAAGLASKLRRRHPHVFADVQADTPEQVIANWEQLKAAERAAQGVEGGPLHGIPAGMPSLARAATVVSRLDRAGLGARVDAQVNAGGPGAELLGMVARLVRAGDDPDSALRAAVRALTDAEG
;
A
#
# COMPACT_ATOMS: atom_id res chain seq x y z
N MET A 1 8.03 -22.16 -8.09
CA MET A 1 7.04 -21.56 -9.00
C MET A 1 7.20 -22.03 -10.44
N ASP A 2 8.36 -21.87 -11.07
CA ASP A 2 8.59 -22.31 -12.46
C ASP A 2 8.19 -23.78 -12.73
N ARG A 3 8.66 -24.69 -11.88
CA ARG A 3 8.25 -26.11 -11.94
C ARG A 3 6.76 -26.35 -11.67
N LEU A 4 6.14 -25.53 -10.83
CA LEU A 4 4.74 -25.69 -10.45
C LEU A 4 3.80 -25.34 -11.60
N ARG A 5 4.12 -24.29 -12.38
CA ARG A 5 3.30 -23.84 -13.52
C ARG A 5 3.66 -24.49 -14.86
N SER A 6 4.84 -25.07 -14.97
CA SER A 6 5.29 -25.74 -16.20
C SER A 6 4.55 -27.06 -16.45
N PRO A 7 4.53 -27.59 -17.69
CA PRO A 7 3.93 -28.90 -18.00
C PRO A 7 4.43 -30.02 -17.08
N GLY A 8 3.50 -30.81 -16.52
CA GLY A 8 3.81 -31.82 -15.50
C GLY A 8 3.86 -31.27 -14.07
N GLY A 9 3.63 -29.97 -13.89
CA GLY A 9 3.42 -29.32 -12.60
C GLY A 9 1.99 -29.43 -12.07
N CYS A 10 1.60 -28.49 -11.22
CA CYS A 10 0.28 -28.42 -10.63
C CYS A 10 -0.72 -27.79 -11.61
N PRO A 11 -1.85 -28.45 -11.90
CA PRO A 11 -2.85 -27.94 -12.84
C PRO A 11 -3.52 -26.66 -12.34
N TRP A 12 -3.76 -26.55 -11.03
CA TRP A 12 -4.30 -25.32 -10.42
C TRP A 12 -3.31 -24.17 -10.56
N ASP A 13 -2.01 -24.42 -10.34
CA ASP A 13 -1.02 -23.37 -10.52
C ASP A 13 -0.96 -22.91 -11.97
N ALA A 14 -1.00 -23.83 -12.93
CA ALA A 14 -0.90 -23.51 -14.36
C ALA A 14 -2.07 -22.66 -14.89
N GLU A 15 -3.29 -22.84 -14.37
CA GLU A 15 -4.48 -22.10 -14.82
C GLU A 15 -4.58 -20.67 -14.26
N GLN A 16 -3.78 -20.30 -13.25
CA GLN A 16 -3.88 -18.98 -12.63
C GLN A 16 -3.46 -17.86 -13.59
N THR A 17 -4.11 -16.71 -13.42
CA THR A 17 -3.87 -15.45 -14.13
C THR A 17 -3.65 -14.31 -13.13
N HIS A 18 -3.19 -13.15 -13.59
CA HIS A 18 -3.07 -11.97 -12.72
C HIS A 18 -4.39 -11.63 -12.01
N ALA A 19 -5.52 -11.77 -12.72
CA ALA A 19 -6.85 -11.45 -12.20
C ALA A 19 -7.33 -12.48 -11.16
N SER A 20 -7.08 -13.78 -11.38
CA SER A 20 -7.50 -14.82 -10.43
C SER A 20 -6.65 -14.82 -9.16
N LEU A 21 -5.43 -14.28 -9.20
CA LEU A 21 -4.53 -14.17 -8.05
C LEU A 21 -4.80 -12.96 -7.14
N VAL A 22 -5.60 -11.98 -7.58
CA VAL A 22 -5.86 -10.75 -6.80
C VAL A 22 -6.50 -11.02 -5.44
N PRO A 23 -7.54 -11.88 -5.30
CA PRO A 23 -8.14 -12.16 -3.99
C PRO A 23 -7.12 -12.70 -3.00
N TYR A 24 -6.28 -13.64 -3.42
CA TYR A 24 -5.23 -14.23 -2.57
C TYR A 24 -4.21 -13.18 -2.15
N LEU A 25 -3.72 -12.33 -3.06
CA LEU A 25 -2.82 -11.23 -2.68
C LEU A 25 -3.40 -10.29 -1.61
N LEU A 26 -4.72 -10.05 -1.65
CA LEU A 26 -5.39 -9.22 -0.64
C LEU A 26 -5.54 -9.97 0.69
N GLU A 27 -5.85 -11.26 0.65
CA GLU A 27 -5.93 -12.17 1.81
C GLU A 27 -4.58 -12.22 2.53
N GLU A 28 -3.49 -12.59 1.84
CA GLU A 28 -2.14 -12.66 2.45
C GLU A 28 -1.70 -11.29 3.02
N ALA A 29 -2.08 -10.19 2.37
CA ALA A 29 -1.76 -8.85 2.87
C ALA A 29 -2.50 -8.52 4.17
N HIS A 30 -3.71 -9.05 4.35
CA HIS A 30 -4.47 -8.91 5.60
C HIS A 30 -3.95 -9.84 6.69
N GLU A 31 -3.63 -11.09 6.36
CA GLU A 31 -3.04 -12.05 7.31
C GLU A 31 -1.66 -11.59 7.78
N ALA A 32 -0.82 -11.07 6.89
CA ALA A 32 0.45 -10.45 7.26
C ALA A 32 0.27 -9.23 8.18
N ALA A 33 -0.75 -8.40 7.94
CA ALA A 33 -1.05 -7.29 8.84
C ALA A 33 -1.50 -7.77 10.22
N GLU A 34 -2.33 -8.81 10.29
CA GLU A 34 -2.77 -9.42 11.54
C GLU A 34 -1.61 -10.03 12.33
N ALA A 35 -0.73 -10.78 11.68
CA ALA A 35 0.46 -11.38 12.29
C ALA A 35 1.41 -10.31 12.86
N ILE A 36 1.63 -9.21 12.12
CA ILE A 36 2.44 -8.09 12.60
C ILE A 36 1.83 -7.44 13.84
N GLU A 37 0.50 -7.28 13.86
CA GLU A 37 -0.24 -6.70 14.98
C GLU A 37 -0.30 -7.63 16.20
N SER A 38 -0.27 -8.96 16.01
CA SER A 38 -0.22 -9.93 17.11
C SER A 38 1.18 -9.98 17.77
N GLY A 39 2.24 -9.67 17.00
CA GLY A 39 3.63 -9.76 17.44
C GLY A 39 4.17 -11.20 17.46
N ASP A 40 3.41 -12.17 16.94
CA ASP A 40 3.88 -13.55 16.77
C ASP A 40 4.92 -13.61 15.65
N ARG A 41 6.18 -13.79 16.05
CA ARG A 41 7.30 -13.77 15.11
C ARG A 41 7.23 -14.87 14.07
N ASP A 42 6.80 -16.07 14.44
CA ASP A 42 6.80 -17.21 13.52
C ASP A 42 5.69 -17.01 12.49
N HIS A 43 4.52 -16.54 12.95
CA HIS A 43 3.40 -16.18 12.08
C HIS A 43 3.78 -15.02 11.14
N ILE A 44 4.47 -13.98 11.62
CA ILE A 44 4.95 -12.87 10.77
C ILE A 44 5.85 -13.39 9.63
N VAL A 45 6.72 -14.36 9.90
CA VAL A 45 7.63 -14.90 8.87
C VAL A 45 6.87 -15.69 7.82
N GLU A 46 5.88 -16.49 8.24
CA GLU A 46 5.00 -17.26 7.37
C GLU A 46 4.22 -16.34 6.42
N GLU A 47 3.47 -15.40 6.99
CA GLU A 47 2.57 -14.54 6.20
C GLU A 47 3.32 -13.56 5.28
N LEU A 48 4.48 -13.04 5.70
CA LEU A 48 5.34 -12.28 4.79
C LEU A 48 5.91 -13.15 3.66
N GLY A 49 6.09 -14.44 3.92
CA GLY A 49 6.43 -15.45 2.93
C GLY A 49 5.33 -15.64 1.91
N ASP A 50 4.07 -15.67 2.32
CA ASP A 50 2.92 -15.84 1.43
C ASP A 50 2.62 -14.58 0.61
N VAL A 51 2.80 -13.39 1.17
CA VAL A 51 2.82 -12.15 0.38
C VAL A 51 3.92 -12.19 -0.69
N LEU A 52 5.12 -12.69 -0.35
CA LEU A 52 6.21 -12.87 -1.31
C LEU A 52 5.88 -13.93 -2.36
N LEU A 53 5.24 -15.04 -1.97
CA LEU A 53 4.75 -16.07 -2.87
C LEU A 53 3.86 -15.46 -3.95
N GLN A 54 2.91 -14.60 -3.57
CA GLN A 54 2.03 -13.93 -4.53
C GLN A 54 2.81 -13.06 -5.52
N VAL A 55 3.85 -12.32 -5.08
CA VAL A 55 4.72 -11.54 -5.98
C VAL A 55 5.46 -12.45 -6.97
N VAL A 56 6.03 -13.57 -6.49
CA VAL A 56 6.75 -14.54 -7.32
C VAL A 56 5.79 -15.25 -8.29
N PHE A 57 4.57 -15.55 -7.87
CA PHE A 57 3.54 -16.16 -8.69
C PHE A 57 3.15 -15.21 -9.83
N GLN A 58 2.79 -13.97 -9.50
CA GLN A 58 2.45 -12.93 -10.47
C GLN A 58 3.61 -12.69 -11.45
N ALA A 59 4.86 -12.68 -10.98
CA ALA A 59 6.03 -12.57 -11.86
C ALA A 59 6.13 -13.74 -12.85
N ARG A 60 5.82 -14.97 -12.42
CA ARG A 60 5.81 -16.14 -13.31
C ARG A 60 4.68 -16.07 -14.34
N VAL A 61 3.49 -15.59 -13.96
CA VAL A 61 2.41 -15.30 -14.92
C VAL A 61 2.86 -14.23 -15.93
N GLY A 62 3.54 -13.18 -15.46
CA GLY A 62 4.08 -12.11 -16.31
C GLY A 62 5.06 -12.61 -17.36
N GLN A 63 5.88 -13.63 -17.04
CA GLN A 63 6.84 -14.23 -17.99
C GLN A 63 6.15 -14.89 -19.19
N GLU A 64 4.92 -15.34 -19.00
CA GLU A 64 4.13 -16.07 -20.00
C GLU A 64 3.32 -15.12 -20.90
N HIS A 65 3.36 -13.80 -20.64
CA HIS A 65 2.65 -12.82 -21.46
C HIS A 65 3.23 -12.75 -22.89
N PRO A 66 2.41 -12.88 -23.95
CA PRO A 66 2.90 -13.03 -25.32
C PRO A 66 3.65 -11.80 -25.86
N ASP A 67 3.15 -10.60 -25.58
CA ASP A 67 3.64 -9.38 -26.23
C ASP A 67 4.53 -8.48 -25.34
N ALA A 68 4.50 -8.71 -24.03
CA ALA A 68 5.11 -7.82 -23.05
C ALA A 68 5.50 -8.61 -21.78
N PRO A 69 6.33 -9.65 -21.91
CA PRO A 69 6.73 -10.46 -20.77
C PRO A 69 7.56 -9.63 -19.78
N PHE A 70 7.37 -9.90 -18.51
CA PHE A 70 8.23 -9.42 -17.43
C PHE A 70 8.41 -10.51 -16.40
N ASP A 71 9.46 -10.42 -15.60
CA ASP A 71 9.75 -11.37 -14.55
C ASP A 71 10.06 -10.68 -13.22
N LEU A 72 10.48 -11.50 -12.25
CA LEU A 72 10.86 -11.02 -10.93
C LEU A 72 12.07 -10.07 -10.99
N GLU A 73 12.99 -10.26 -11.93
CA GLU A 73 14.14 -9.39 -12.10
C GLU A 73 13.71 -8.00 -12.58
N VAL A 74 12.80 -7.92 -13.56
CA VAL A 74 12.23 -6.65 -14.02
C VAL A 74 11.51 -5.92 -12.87
N ILE A 75 10.71 -6.63 -12.07
CA ILE A 75 10.04 -6.05 -10.89
C ILE A 75 11.06 -5.50 -9.89
N ALA A 76 12.05 -6.32 -9.53
CA ALA A 76 13.07 -5.97 -8.55
C ALA A 76 13.94 -4.80 -9.02
N ALA A 77 14.35 -4.79 -10.31
CA ALA A 77 15.12 -3.71 -10.91
C ALA A 77 14.32 -2.40 -10.93
N GLY A 78 13.03 -2.44 -11.26
CA GLY A 78 12.13 -1.30 -11.19
C GLY A 78 12.03 -0.73 -9.77
N LEU A 79 11.86 -1.59 -8.77
CA LEU A 79 11.85 -1.19 -7.36
C LEU A 79 13.20 -0.58 -6.94
N ALA A 80 14.32 -1.24 -7.23
CA ALA A 80 15.65 -0.78 -6.86
C ALA A 80 16.01 0.56 -7.53
N SER A 81 15.64 0.76 -8.79
CA SER A 81 15.79 2.05 -9.49
C SER A 81 14.96 3.14 -8.81
N LYS A 82 13.68 2.87 -8.53
CA LYS A 82 12.79 3.80 -7.82
C LYS A 82 13.33 4.19 -6.44
N LEU A 83 13.80 3.22 -5.66
CA LEU A 83 14.35 3.46 -4.32
C LEU A 83 15.62 4.31 -4.37
N ARG A 84 16.54 4.04 -5.30
CA ARG A 84 17.74 4.87 -5.50
C ARG A 84 17.40 6.31 -5.85
N ARG A 85 16.48 6.52 -6.80
CA ARG A 85 16.06 7.87 -7.20
C ARG A 85 15.38 8.65 -6.07
N ARG A 86 14.57 7.98 -5.24
CA ARG A 86 13.77 8.63 -4.19
C ARG A 86 14.45 8.70 -2.82
N HIS A 87 15.62 8.09 -2.66
CA HIS A 87 16.50 8.27 -1.50
C HIS A 87 17.85 8.88 -1.91
N PRO A 88 17.87 10.08 -2.51
CA PRO A 88 19.13 10.72 -2.88
C PRO A 88 19.99 11.07 -1.66
N HIS A 89 19.42 11.08 -0.45
CA HIS A 89 20.17 11.24 0.80
C HIS A 89 20.92 9.99 1.25
N VAL A 90 20.62 8.83 0.66
CA VAL A 90 21.38 7.57 0.88
C VAL A 90 22.32 7.29 -0.29
N PHE A 91 21.88 7.58 -1.52
CA PHE A 91 22.56 7.14 -2.75
C PHE A 91 23.21 8.27 -3.56
N ALA A 92 23.15 9.52 -3.08
CA ALA A 92 23.72 10.71 -3.72
C ALA A 92 24.06 11.78 -2.67
N ASP A 93 24.25 13.04 -3.11
CA ASP A 93 24.72 14.14 -2.26
C ASP A 93 23.58 15.10 -1.86
N VAL A 94 22.45 14.57 -1.38
CA VAL A 94 21.34 15.37 -0.81
C VAL A 94 21.33 15.21 0.71
N GLN A 95 21.20 16.30 1.46
CA GLN A 95 21.06 16.20 2.91
C GLN A 95 19.57 16.06 3.30
N ALA A 96 19.28 15.10 4.17
CA ALA A 96 17.97 14.90 4.79
C ALA A 96 18.19 14.18 6.12
N ASP A 97 18.30 14.96 7.19
CA ASP A 97 18.75 14.49 8.50
C ASP A 97 17.59 14.08 9.40
N THR A 98 16.36 14.43 9.02
CA THR A 98 15.15 14.08 9.78
C THR A 98 14.14 13.30 8.93
N PRO A 99 13.31 12.44 9.55
CA PRO A 99 12.23 11.74 8.84
C PRO A 99 11.31 12.69 8.06
N GLU A 100 11.02 13.88 8.59
CA GLU A 100 10.18 14.88 7.95
C GLU A 100 10.83 15.41 6.67
N GLN A 101 12.15 15.67 6.70
CA GLN A 101 12.91 16.08 5.51
C GLN A 101 12.96 14.97 4.46
N VAL A 102 13.12 13.71 4.89
CA VAL A 102 13.10 12.53 4.00
C VAL A 102 11.73 12.41 3.30
N ILE A 103 10.63 12.53 4.06
CA ILE A 103 9.26 12.47 3.52
C ILE A 103 9.00 13.63 2.55
N ALA A 104 9.43 14.84 2.89
CA ALA A 104 9.28 16.01 2.02
C ALA A 104 10.02 15.81 0.69
N ASN A 105 11.28 15.35 0.73
CA ASN A 105 12.07 15.04 -0.45
C ASN A 105 11.41 13.95 -1.30
N TRP A 106 10.92 12.89 -0.68
CA TRP A 106 10.23 11.80 -1.36
C TRP A 106 9.01 12.28 -2.15
N GLU A 107 8.16 13.12 -1.55
CA GLU A 107 6.97 13.65 -2.21
C GLU A 107 7.30 14.63 -3.34
N GLN A 108 8.33 15.46 -3.18
CA GLN A 108 8.82 16.36 -4.25
C GLN A 108 9.29 15.55 -5.46
N LEU A 109 10.10 14.52 -5.24
CA LEU A 109 10.59 13.64 -6.31
C LEU A 109 9.44 12.89 -6.98
N LYS A 110 8.49 12.38 -6.20
CA LYS A 110 7.28 11.74 -6.72
C LYS A 110 6.43 12.70 -7.57
N ALA A 111 6.35 13.98 -7.21
CA ALA A 111 5.65 14.99 -7.99
C ALA A 111 6.38 15.32 -9.31
N ALA A 112 7.70 15.48 -9.26
CA ALA A 112 8.53 15.73 -10.43
C ALA A 112 8.49 14.56 -11.44
N GLU A 113 8.55 13.31 -10.95
CA GLU A 113 8.42 12.11 -11.79
C GLU A 113 7.08 12.08 -12.55
N ARG A 114 5.97 12.44 -11.89
CA ARG A 114 4.64 12.51 -12.54
C ARG A 114 4.60 13.59 -13.61
N ALA A 115 5.12 14.77 -13.31
CA ALA A 115 5.18 15.88 -14.26
C ALA A 115 5.99 15.49 -15.51
N ALA A 116 7.11 14.78 -15.33
CA ALA A 116 7.93 14.30 -16.45
C ALA A 116 7.22 13.23 -17.30
N GLN A 117 6.30 12.46 -16.73
CA GLN A 117 5.50 11.46 -17.45
C GLN A 117 4.24 12.05 -18.11
N GLY A 118 4.03 13.38 -18.03
CA GLY A 118 2.82 14.02 -18.52
C GLY A 118 1.55 13.60 -17.77
N VAL A 119 1.70 13.02 -16.58
CA VAL A 119 0.57 12.61 -15.74
C VAL A 119 0.05 13.83 -15.00
N GLU A 120 -1.00 14.43 -15.53
CA GLU A 120 -1.75 15.46 -14.83
C GLU A 120 -2.60 14.84 -13.72
N GLY A 121 -2.48 15.36 -12.50
CA GLY A 121 -3.25 14.88 -11.37
C GLY A 121 -2.97 15.66 -10.10
N GLY A 122 -4.04 16.05 -9.40
CA GLY A 122 -3.93 16.68 -8.09
C GLY A 122 -3.45 15.73 -6.99
N PRO A 123 -3.41 16.18 -5.72
CA PRO A 123 -2.90 15.39 -4.58
C PRO A 123 -3.56 14.01 -4.40
N LEU A 124 -4.79 13.84 -4.89
CA LEU A 124 -5.57 12.61 -4.77
C LEU A 124 -5.36 11.61 -5.92
N HIS A 125 -4.52 11.93 -6.90
CA HIS A 125 -4.25 11.03 -8.02
C HIS A 125 -3.63 9.70 -7.55
N GLY A 126 -4.08 8.59 -8.14
CA GLY A 126 -3.58 7.26 -7.82
C GLY A 126 -4.02 6.71 -6.45
N ILE A 127 -5.05 7.29 -5.82
CA ILE A 127 -5.75 6.61 -4.72
C ILE A 127 -6.68 5.55 -5.35
N PRO A 128 -6.50 4.25 -5.05
CA PRO A 128 -7.35 3.21 -5.64
C PRO A 128 -8.83 3.40 -5.28
N ALA A 129 -9.71 3.17 -6.24
CA ALA A 129 -11.15 3.26 -6.01
C ALA A 129 -11.68 2.11 -5.13
N GLY A 130 -11.08 0.92 -5.23
CA GLY A 130 -11.45 -0.26 -4.45
C GLY A 130 -10.86 -0.33 -3.04
N MET A 131 -10.15 0.72 -2.58
CA MET A 131 -9.61 0.77 -1.23
C MET A 131 -10.75 0.86 -0.19
N PRO A 132 -10.69 0.11 0.93
CA PRO A 132 -11.70 0.21 1.98
C PRO A 132 -11.93 1.65 2.44
N SER A 133 -13.18 1.99 2.74
CA SER A 133 -13.61 3.38 2.97
C SER A 133 -12.79 4.10 4.06
N LEU A 134 -12.43 3.41 5.14
CA LEU A 134 -11.67 3.99 6.25
C LEU A 134 -10.22 4.30 5.85
N ALA A 135 -9.49 3.31 5.32
CA ALA A 135 -8.14 3.49 4.76
C ALA A 135 -8.10 4.54 3.64
N ARG A 136 -9.12 4.56 2.78
CA ARG A 136 -9.26 5.56 1.71
C ARG A 136 -9.46 6.96 2.27
N ALA A 137 -10.33 7.12 3.27
CA ALA A 137 -10.53 8.40 3.95
C ALA A 137 -9.23 8.89 4.62
N ALA A 138 -8.53 8.01 5.34
CA ALA A 138 -7.25 8.33 5.96
C ALA A 138 -6.21 8.82 4.93
N THR A 139 -6.11 8.11 3.80
CA THR A 139 -5.23 8.49 2.69
C THR A 139 -5.61 9.84 2.09
N VAL A 140 -6.90 10.09 1.85
CA VAL A 140 -7.39 11.37 1.30
C VAL A 140 -7.08 12.53 2.24
N VAL A 141 -7.39 12.41 3.53
CA VAL A 141 -7.10 13.44 4.54
C VAL A 141 -5.61 13.71 4.61
N SER A 142 -4.79 12.67 4.76
CA SER A 142 -3.33 12.80 4.84
C SER A 142 -2.74 13.54 3.63
N ARG A 143 -3.20 13.22 2.41
CA ARG A 143 -2.71 13.86 1.18
C ARG A 143 -3.21 15.30 1.01
N LEU A 144 -4.44 15.61 1.42
CA LEU A 144 -4.95 16.98 1.35
C LEU A 144 -4.24 17.88 2.38
N ASP A 145 -4.09 17.43 3.62
CA ASP A 145 -3.39 18.18 4.66
C ASP A 145 -1.93 18.45 4.24
N ARG A 146 -1.22 17.42 3.74
CA ARG A 146 0.16 17.55 3.25
C ARG A 146 0.28 18.52 2.06
N ALA A 147 -0.74 18.61 1.23
CA ALA A 147 -0.79 19.54 0.10
C ALA A 147 -1.23 20.97 0.50
N GLY A 148 -1.41 21.26 1.79
CA GLY A 148 -1.93 22.55 2.27
C GLY A 148 -3.41 22.77 1.98
N LEU A 149 -4.14 21.71 1.66
CA LEU A 149 -5.56 21.72 1.30
C LEU A 149 -6.47 21.22 2.42
N GLY A 150 -5.99 21.20 3.67
CA GLY A 150 -6.73 20.73 4.85
C GLY A 150 -8.06 21.44 5.09
N ALA A 151 -8.17 22.72 4.70
CA ALA A 151 -9.42 23.47 4.77
C ALA A 151 -10.58 22.80 3.98
N ARG A 152 -10.28 22.00 2.95
CA ARG A 152 -11.29 21.21 2.23
C ARG A 152 -11.82 20.06 3.07
N VAL A 153 -10.96 19.43 3.87
CA VAL A 153 -11.36 18.41 4.83
C VAL A 153 -12.25 19.05 5.89
N ASP A 154 -11.80 20.17 6.46
CA ASP A 154 -12.54 20.88 7.51
C ASP A 154 -13.92 21.35 7.01
N ALA A 155 -14.00 21.88 5.79
CA ALA A 155 -15.28 22.25 5.17
C ALA A 155 -16.24 21.06 5.04
N GLN A 156 -15.72 19.88 4.67
CA GLN A 156 -16.54 18.67 4.56
C GLN A 156 -16.99 18.15 5.93
N VAL A 157 -16.13 18.23 6.95
CA VAL A 157 -16.49 17.89 8.34
C VAL A 157 -17.57 18.85 8.87
N ASN A 158 -17.45 20.14 8.58
CA ASN A 158 -18.41 21.17 9.01
C ASN A 158 -19.76 21.10 8.27
N ALA A 159 -19.86 20.38 7.15
CA ALA A 159 -21.11 20.18 6.44
C ALA A 159 -22.13 19.33 7.25
N GLY A 160 -21.65 18.57 8.25
CA GLY A 160 -22.48 17.79 9.17
C GLY A 160 -23.01 16.47 8.62
N GLY A 161 -23.69 15.72 9.49
CA GLY A 161 -24.24 14.39 9.21
C GLY A 161 -23.26 13.24 9.45
N PRO A 162 -23.74 11.98 9.41
CA PRO A 162 -22.95 10.83 9.87
C PRO A 162 -21.62 10.63 9.15
N GLY A 163 -21.58 10.86 7.83
CA GLY A 163 -20.34 10.75 7.06
C GLY A 163 -19.30 11.81 7.43
N ALA A 164 -19.75 13.03 7.76
CA ALA A 164 -18.87 14.11 8.18
C ALA A 164 -18.32 13.88 9.60
N GLU A 165 -19.12 13.30 10.49
CA GLU A 165 -18.70 12.89 11.83
C GLU A 165 -17.60 11.81 11.76
N LEU A 166 -17.80 10.77 10.95
CA LEU A 166 -16.79 9.74 10.71
C LEU A 166 -15.51 10.33 10.10
N LEU A 167 -15.63 11.19 9.10
CA LEU A 167 -14.49 11.86 8.48
C LEU A 167 -13.74 12.75 9.49
N GLY A 168 -14.46 13.40 10.42
CA GLY A 168 -13.87 14.19 11.50
C GLY A 168 -13.02 13.34 12.44
N MET A 169 -13.49 12.14 12.80
CA MET A 169 -12.71 11.19 13.60
C MET A 169 -11.44 10.74 12.86
N VAL A 170 -11.57 10.41 11.58
CA VAL A 170 -10.42 10.05 10.71
C VAL A 170 -9.41 11.18 10.65
N ALA A 171 -9.86 12.42 10.38
CA ALA A 171 -8.98 13.57 10.27
C ALA A 171 -8.23 13.85 11.57
N ARG A 172 -8.91 13.71 12.72
CA ARG A 172 -8.30 13.86 14.05
C ARG A 172 -7.18 12.84 14.27
N LEU A 173 -7.43 11.56 14.00
CA LEU A 173 -6.43 10.48 14.17
C LEU A 173 -5.24 10.66 13.22
N VAL A 174 -5.50 10.91 11.93
CA VAL A 174 -4.44 11.15 10.94
C VAL A 174 -3.55 12.34 11.34
N ARG A 175 -4.14 13.44 11.83
CA ARG A 175 -3.37 14.63 12.29
C ARG A 175 -2.62 14.39 13.60
N ALA A 176 -3.06 13.42 14.41
CA ALA A 176 -2.34 12.97 15.60
C ALA A 176 -1.20 11.99 15.28
N GLY A 177 -1.12 11.50 14.04
CA GLY A 177 -0.13 10.50 13.60
C GLY A 177 -0.59 9.06 13.74
N ASP A 178 -1.86 8.83 14.09
CA ASP A 178 -2.44 7.50 14.23
C ASP A 178 -2.99 6.98 12.89
N ASP A 179 -2.93 5.67 12.68
CA ASP A 179 -3.66 5.00 11.59
C ASP A 179 -5.09 4.63 12.04
N PRO A 180 -6.14 5.20 11.42
CA PRO A 180 -7.52 4.93 11.85
C PRO A 180 -7.96 3.48 11.69
N ASP A 181 -7.42 2.77 10.69
CA ASP A 181 -7.81 1.38 10.39
C ASP A 181 -7.23 0.43 11.45
N SER A 182 -5.94 0.53 11.74
CA SER A 182 -5.29 -0.19 12.84
C SER A 182 -5.93 0.14 14.20
N ALA A 183 -6.25 1.41 14.47
CA ALA A 183 -6.91 1.80 15.72
C ALA A 183 -8.29 1.13 15.87
N LEU A 184 -9.07 1.08 14.78
CA LEU A 184 -10.38 0.43 14.79
C LEU A 184 -10.24 -1.10 14.89
N ARG A 185 -9.31 -1.71 14.14
CA ARG A 185 -9.03 -3.16 14.23
C ARG A 185 -8.67 -3.58 15.64
N ALA A 186 -7.78 -2.85 16.30
CA ALA A 186 -7.39 -3.12 17.69
C ALA A 186 -8.60 -3.04 18.65
N ALA A 187 -9.45 -2.03 18.49
CA ALA A 187 -10.66 -1.88 19.31
C ALA A 187 -11.68 -3.01 19.07
N VAL A 188 -11.87 -3.42 17.81
CA VAL A 188 -12.75 -4.55 17.45
C VAL A 188 -12.21 -5.85 18.02
N ARG A 189 -10.90 -6.11 17.90
CA ARG A 189 -10.24 -7.30 18.48
C ARG A 189 -10.44 -7.36 19.99
N ALA A 190 -10.21 -6.26 20.70
CA ALA A 190 -10.42 -6.20 22.14
C ALA A 190 -11.87 -6.48 22.56
N LEU A 191 -12.86 -6.16 21.70
CA LEU A 191 -14.26 -6.48 21.94
C LEU A 191 -14.55 -7.97 21.75
N THR A 192 -13.97 -8.61 20.74
CA THR A 192 -14.20 -10.03 20.42
C THR A 192 -13.42 -10.97 21.35
N ASP A 193 -12.24 -10.58 21.79
CA ASP A 193 -11.40 -11.39 22.69
C ASP A 193 -11.95 -11.42 24.12
N ALA A 194 -12.74 -10.42 24.51
CA ALA A 194 -13.36 -10.35 25.84
C ALA A 194 -14.53 -11.34 26.03
N GLU A 195 -14.96 -12.04 24.98
CA GLU A 195 -16.04 -13.03 25.01
C GLU A 195 -15.56 -14.50 25.04
N GLY A 196 -14.24 -14.75 25.17
CA GLY A 196 -13.62 -16.09 25.29
C GLY A 196 -12.96 -16.33 26.65
#